data_AF-A0A924BDT7-F1
#
_entry.id   AF-A0A924BDT7-F1
#
_cell.length_a   1.000
_cell.length_b   1.000
_cell.length_c   1.000
_cell.angle_alpha   90.00
_cell.angle_beta   90.00
_cell.angle_gamma   90.00
#
_symmetry.space_group_name_H-M   'P 1'
#
loop_
_entity.id
_entity.type
_entity.pdbx_description
1 polymer ?
#
loop_
_entity_poly.entity_id
_entity_poly.type
_entity_poly.pdbx_seq_one_letter_code
_entity_poly.pdbx_strand_id
1 'polypeptide(L)'
;TSRDGVEAVLSGRWQGGWSAYASASYLDAVYRDSFLTCTSAPCATPTTRIAAGNRIPGIPRTSLFAELAWAHRPWGLETAVEWRRVGKIYVDDSNTDAAAGSSVFNLRVSLAQKTGSWSLREFLRVDNVGNRNYVGSVIVNEGNGRFFEPAPGRSWLLGLNAGYQF
;
A
#
# COMPACT_ATOMS: atom_id res chain seq x y z
N THR A 1 5.90 25.21 1.85
CA THR A 1 5.03 24.06 1.45
C THR A 1 3.74 24.08 2.25
N SER A 2 2.67 23.42 1.78
CA SER A 2 1.42 23.13 2.52
C SER A 2 1.15 21.64 2.48
N ARG A 3 0.61 21.08 3.56
CA ARG A 3 0.21 19.67 3.64
C ARG A 3 -1.04 19.58 4.50
N ASP A 4 -2.18 19.56 3.83
CA ASP A 4 -3.49 19.58 4.47
C ASP A 4 -4.19 18.25 4.16
N GLY A 5 -4.72 17.57 5.19
CA GLY A 5 -5.21 16.22 5.02
C GLY A 5 -6.24 15.78 6.04
N VAL A 6 -6.90 14.68 5.72
CA VAL A 6 -7.91 14.03 6.56
C VAL A 6 -7.63 12.53 6.52
N GLU A 7 -7.76 11.90 7.69
CA GLU A 7 -7.64 10.45 7.84
C GLU A 7 -8.90 9.92 8.52
N ALA A 8 -9.34 8.74 8.09
CA ALA A 8 -10.50 8.07 8.65
C ALA A 8 -10.18 6.59 8.84
N VAL A 9 -10.63 6.04 9.97
CA VAL A 9 -10.49 4.62 10.29
C VAL A 9 -11.83 4.08 10.76
N LEU A 10 -12.17 2.89 10.26
CA LEU A 10 -13.33 2.11 10.67
C LEU A 10 -12.84 0.72 11.09
N SER A 11 -13.31 0.25 12.24
CA SER A 11 -13.08 -1.14 12.66
C SER A 11 -14.33 -1.70 13.31
N GLY A 12 -14.60 -2.98 13.08
CA GLY A 12 -15.79 -3.64 13.59
C GLY A 12 -15.60 -5.16 13.68
N ARG A 13 -16.23 -5.75 14.70
CA ARG A 13 -16.38 -7.19 14.85
C ARG A 13 -17.85 -7.48 15.12
N TRP A 14 -18.41 -8.46 14.42
CA TRP A 14 -19.81 -8.83 14.51
C TRP A 14 -19.98 -10.29 14.93
N GLN A 15 -21.21 -10.65 15.28
CA GLN A 15 -21.57 -12.04 15.52
C GLN A 15 -21.34 -12.89 14.26
N GLY A 16 -21.18 -14.20 14.44
CA GLY A 16 -20.90 -15.12 13.33
C GLY A 16 -19.46 -15.09 12.80
N GLY A 17 -18.53 -14.42 13.51
CA GLY A 17 -17.10 -14.47 13.22
C GLY A 17 -16.61 -13.46 12.18
N TRP A 18 -17.45 -12.48 11.80
CA TRP A 18 -17.07 -11.43 10.86
C TRP A 18 -16.30 -10.30 11.55
N SER A 19 -15.31 -9.77 10.84
CA SER A 19 -14.62 -8.54 11.23
C SER A 19 -14.23 -7.73 10.00
N ALA A 20 -14.27 -6.41 10.11
CA ALA A 20 -13.77 -5.52 9.08
C ALA A 20 -12.86 -4.45 9.68
N TYR A 21 -11.91 -4.02 8.86
CA TYR A 21 -11.05 -2.89 9.13
C TYR A 21 -10.90 -2.08 7.84
N ALA A 22 -11.01 -0.77 7.92
CA ALA A 22 -10.71 0.11 6.80
C ALA A 22 -10.01 1.37 7.29
N SER A 23 -9.02 1.83 6.53
CA SER A 23 -8.38 3.12 6.73
C SER A 23 -8.26 3.83 5.40
N ALA A 24 -8.58 5.12 5.39
CA ALA A 24 -8.47 5.97 4.23
C ALA A 24 -7.78 7.28 4.61
N SER A 25 -6.95 7.80 3.71
CA SER A 25 -6.36 9.12 3.85
C SER A 25 -6.52 9.94 2.59
N TYR A 26 -6.70 11.24 2.78
CA TYR A 26 -6.60 12.26 1.75
C TYR A 26 -5.54 13.27 2.18
N LEU A 27 -4.57 13.56 1.31
CA LEU A 27 -3.50 14.50 1.56
C LEU A 27 -3.31 15.42 0.35
N ASP A 28 -3.53 16.71 0.55
CA ASP A 28 -3.17 17.75 -0.40
C ASP A 28 -1.83 18.39 0.00
N ALA A 29 -0.77 17.89 -0.63
CA ALA A 29 0.60 18.33 -0.37
C ALA A 29 1.16 19.07 -1.58
N VAL A 30 1.44 20.37 -1.41
CA VAL A 30 1.87 21.29 -2.48
C VAL A 30 2.99 22.22 -2.05
N TYR A 31 3.76 22.71 -3.01
CA TYR A 31 4.67 23.83 -2.83
C TYR A 31 3.87 25.14 -2.71
N ARG A 32 4.11 25.92 -1.65
CA ARG A 32 3.44 27.23 -1.46
C ARG A 32 4.13 28.32 -2.25
N ASP A 33 5.45 28.24 -2.34
CA ASP A 33 6.30 29.23 -2.98
C ASP A 33 7.09 28.56 -4.11
N SER A 34 7.42 29.32 -5.14
CA SER A 34 8.32 28.84 -6.19
C SER A 34 9.77 28.84 -5.71
N PHE A 35 10.56 27.87 -6.13
CA PHE A 35 11.98 27.78 -5.81
C PHE A 35 12.80 27.27 -7.02
N LEU A 36 14.12 27.41 -6.95
CA LEU A 36 15.03 26.86 -7.95
C LEU A 36 15.65 25.55 -7.43
N THR A 37 15.74 24.55 -8.29
CA THR A 37 16.37 23.26 -7.99
C THR A 37 17.26 22.79 -9.15
N CYS A 38 17.99 21.72 -8.91
CA CYS A 38 18.75 20.96 -9.90
C CYS A 38 17.99 19.68 -10.24
N THR A 39 17.86 19.34 -11.52
CA THR A 39 17.18 18.12 -11.98
C THR A 39 18.10 16.90 -12.01
N SER A 40 19.42 17.11 -12.03
CA SER A 40 20.42 16.04 -11.95
C SER A 40 21.67 16.52 -11.19
N ALA A 41 22.40 15.57 -10.59
CA ALA A 41 23.64 15.82 -9.86
C ALA A 41 24.85 15.31 -10.66
N PRO A 42 26.02 15.97 -10.56
CA PRO A 42 26.29 17.20 -9.81
C PRO A 42 25.77 18.45 -10.54
N CYS A 43 25.30 19.43 -9.79
CA CYS A 43 24.81 20.71 -10.32
C CYS A 43 25.37 21.84 -9.44
N ALA A 44 26.07 22.77 -10.07
CA ALA A 44 26.75 23.88 -9.38
C ALA A 44 25.80 25.07 -9.10
N THR A 45 24.75 25.23 -9.89
CA THR A 45 23.79 26.32 -9.73
C THR A 45 22.38 25.85 -10.11
N PRO A 46 21.39 25.94 -9.20
CA PRO A 46 20.03 25.53 -9.50
C PRO A 46 19.38 26.52 -10.47
N THR A 47 18.95 26.02 -11.63
CA THR A 47 18.33 26.81 -12.69
C THR A 47 16.89 26.38 -13.00
N THR A 48 16.46 25.23 -12.51
CA THR A 48 15.11 24.71 -12.78
C THR A 48 14.13 25.31 -11.81
N ARG A 49 13.19 26.11 -12.31
CA ARG A 49 12.13 26.70 -11.48
C ARG A 49 10.99 25.73 -11.24
N ILE A 50 10.75 25.44 -9.98
CA ILE A 50 9.55 24.74 -9.51
C ILE A 50 8.48 25.79 -9.20
N ALA A 51 7.32 25.66 -9.82
CA ALA A 51 6.22 26.59 -9.62
C ALA A 51 5.53 26.35 -8.27
N ALA A 52 5.04 27.43 -7.66
CA ALA A 52 4.07 27.32 -6.58
C ALA A 52 2.82 26.58 -7.08
N GLY A 53 2.22 25.75 -6.24
CA GLY A 53 1.08 24.89 -6.57
C GLY A 53 1.46 23.51 -7.10
N ASN A 54 2.70 23.27 -7.51
CA ASN A 54 3.17 21.92 -7.82
C ASN A 54 3.02 21.01 -6.61
N ARG A 55 2.65 19.75 -6.86
CA ARG A 55 2.55 18.74 -5.82
C ARG A 55 3.91 18.27 -5.39
N ILE A 56 4.01 17.97 -4.11
CA ILE A 56 5.18 17.28 -3.58
C ILE A 56 5.18 15.85 -4.14
N PRO A 57 6.24 15.41 -4.83
CA PRO A 57 6.33 14.08 -5.43
C PRO A 57 6.50 12.98 -4.38
N GLY A 58 6.32 11.73 -4.81
CA GLY A 58 6.50 10.54 -3.94
C GLY A 58 5.36 10.25 -2.97
N ILE A 59 4.36 11.12 -2.87
CA ILE A 59 3.20 10.94 -1.99
C ILE A 59 1.88 10.94 -2.77
N PRO A 60 1.00 9.93 -2.56
CA PRO A 60 -0.31 9.90 -3.21
C PRO A 60 -1.27 10.87 -2.52
N ARG A 61 -2.20 11.46 -3.29
CA ARG A 61 -3.30 12.25 -2.70
C ARG A 61 -4.26 11.42 -1.88
N THR A 62 -4.43 10.16 -2.24
CA THR A 62 -5.42 9.28 -1.63
C THR A 62 -4.82 7.92 -1.38
N SER A 63 -5.02 7.37 -0.19
CA SER A 63 -4.72 5.97 0.09
C SER A 63 -5.92 5.31 0.77
N LEU A 64 -6.12 4.02 0.49
CA LEU A 64 -7.17 3.21 1.09
C LEU A 64 -6.62 1.81 1.35
N PHE A 65 -6.89 1.33 2.55
CA PHE A 65 -6.78 -0.06 2.94
C PHE A 65 -8.15 -0.51 3.46
N ALA A 66 -8.62 -1.68 3.05
CA ALA A 66 -9.81 -2.30 3.61
C ALA A 66 -9.61 -3.81 3.71
N GLU A 67 -10.05 -4.42 4.79
CA GLU A 67 -10.05 -5.86 5.01
C GLU A 67 -11.44 -6.28 5.50
N LEU A 68 -11.98 -7.34 4.91
CA LEU A 68 -13.11 -8.08 5.44
C LEU A 68 -12.65 -9.51 5.72
N ALA A 69 -12.79 -9.94 6.96
CA ALA A 69 -12.39 -11.26 7.42
C ALA A 69 -13.55 -12.01 8.05
N TRP A 70 -13.51 -13.33 7.93
CA TRP A 70 -14.47 -14.25 8.51
C TRP A 70 -13.74 -15.41 9.20
N ALA A 71 -14.14 -15.69 10.43
CA ALA A 71 -13.59 -16.76 11.25
C ALA A 71 -14.66 -17.76 11.67
N HIS A 72 -14.59 -18.98 11.17
CA HIS A 72 -15.41 -20.09 11.61
C HIS A 72 -14.72 -20.89 12.71
N ARG A 73 -14.93 -20.45 13.96
CA ARG A 73 -14.27 -21.04 15.15
C ARG A 73 -14.40 -22.56 15.28
N PRO A 74 -15.55 -23.21 15.00
CA PRO A 74 -15.66 -24.67 15.12
C PRO A 74 -14.70 -25.44 14.21
N TRP A 75 -14.33 -24.90 13.05
CA TRP A 75 -13.35 -25.52 12.14
C TRP A 75 -11.96 -24.90 12.28
N GLY A 76 -11.81 -23.83 13.06
CA GLY A 76 -10.57 -23.04 13.12
C GLY A 76 -10.22 -22.35 11.80
N LEU A 77 -11.18 -22.22 10.87
CA LEU A 77 -10.98 -21.59 9.56
C LEU A 77 -11.06 -20.07 9.68
N GLU A 78 -10.09 -19.37 9.12
CA GLU A 78 -10.08 -17.92 8.99
C GLU A 78 -9.82 -17.54 7.53
N THR A 79 -10.67 -16.70 6.95
CA THR A 79 -10.48 -16.15 5.59
C THR A 79 -10.51 -14.63 5.63
N ALA A 80 -9.82 -13.98 4.70
CA ALA A 80 -9.88 -12.54 4.54
C ALA A 80 -9.70 -12.11 3.08
N VAL A 81 -10.41 -11.04 2.71
CA VAL A 81 -10.20 -10.28 1.48
C VAL A 81 -9.67 -8.91 1.88
N GLU A 82 -8.54 -8.53 1.30
CA GLU A 82 -7.87 -7.26 1.53
C GLU A 82 -7.87 -6.45 0.23
N TRP A 83 -8.23 -5.17 0.30
CA TRP A 83 -8.19 -4.21 -0.78
C TRP A 83 -7.20 -3.09 -0.44
N ARG A 84 -6.21 -2.87 -1.31
CA ARG A 84 -5.33 -1.70 -1.25
C ARG A 84 -5.52 -0.85 -2.48
N ARG A 85 -5.72 0.45 -2.30
CA ARG A 85 -5.77 1.42 -3.37
C ARG A 85 -4.86 2.60 -3.05
N VAL A 86 -4.02 2.95 -4.00
CA VAL A 86 -3.11 4.09 -3.94
C VAL A 86 -3.42 5.02 -5.11
N GLY A 87 -3.53 6.32 -4.82
CA GLY A 87 -3.75 7.34 -5.84
C GLY A 87 -2.54 7.54 -6.74
N LYS A 88 -2.69 8.41 -7.74
CA LYS A 88 -1.58 8.85 -8.60
C LYS A 88 -0.45 9.48 -7.75
N ILE A 89 0.80 9.18 -8.09
CA ILE A 89 2.00 9.72 -7.41
C ILE A 89 2.87 10.42 -8.46
N TYR A 90 3.18 11.71 -8.25
CA TYR A 90 4.11 12.43 -9.12
C TYR A 90 5.55 11.98 -8.86
N VAL A 91 6.36 11.94 -9.91
CA VAL A 91 7.75 11.44 -9.84
C VAL A 91 8.77 12.53 -9.50
N ASP A 92 8.46 13.79 -9.75
CA ASP A 92 9.39 14.90 -9.58
C ASP A 92 8.70 16.20 -9.12
N ASP A 93 9.52 17.15 -8.67
CA ASP A 93 9.04 18.45 -8.16
C ASP A 93 8.38 19.30 -9.24
N SER A 94 8.81 19.11 -10.49
CA SER A 94 8.23 19.77 -11.67
C SER A 94 6.88 19.15 -12.09
N ASN A 95 6.51 18.01 -11.51
CA ASN A 95 5.30 17.25 -11.82
C ASN A 95 5.21 16.85 -13.31
N THR A 96 6.35 16.50 -13.93
CA THR A 96 6.45 16.18 -15.37
C THR A 96 5.82 14.84 -15.72
N ASP A 97 5.88 13.87 -14.80
CA ASP A 97 5.28 12.55 -14.97
C ASP A 97 4.74 12.01 -13.62
N ALA A 98 3.99 10.91 -13.69
CA ALA A 98 3.37 10.31 -12.52
C ALA A 98 3.12 8.81 -12.68
N ALA A 99 3.36 8.07 -11.59
CA ALA A 99 2.86 6.71 -11.45
C ALA A 99 1.33 6.74 -11.35
N ALA A 100 0.67 6.01 -12.25
CA ALA A 100 -0.79 5.90 -12.25
C ALA A 100 -1.29 5.25 -10.95
N GLY A 101 -2.49 5.66 -10.52
CA GLY A 101 -3.13 5.05 -9.35
C GLY A 101 -3.35 3.55 -9.53
N SER A 102 -3.16 2.80 -8.45
CA SER A 102 -3.26 1.34 -8.43
C SER A 102 -4.32 0.87 -7.45
N SER A 103 -4.88 -0.30 -7.74
CA SER A 103 -5.85 -0.98 -6.90
C SER A 103 -5.60 -2.47 -7.00
N VAL A 104 -5.32 -3.12 -5.87
CA VAL A 104 -5.00 -4.54 -5.78
C VAL A 104 -5.81 -5.21 -4.68
N PHE A 105 -6.15 -6.48 -4.92
CA PHE A 105 -6.84 -7.32 -3.94
C PHE A 105 -5.94 -8.48 -3.55
N ASN A 106 -5.93 -8.79 -2.25
CA ASN A 106 -5.19 -9.90 -1.68
C ASN A 106 -6.17 -10.82 -0.94
N LEU A 107 -5.85 -12.11 -0.91
CA LEU A 107 -6.64 -13.13 -0.22
C LEU A 107 -5.79 -13.83 0.82
N ARG A 108 -6.37 -14.13 1.98
CA ARG A 108 -5.76 -14.94 3.03
C ARG A 108 -6.73 -16.03 3.45
N VAL A 109 -6.20 -17.24 3.65
CA VAL A 109 -6.89 -18.35 4.32
C VAL A 109 -5.94 -18.97 5.33
N SER A 110 -6.44 -19.34 6.51
CA SER A 110 -5.71 -20.16 7.46
C SER A 110 -6.64 -21.14 8.17
N LEU A 111 -6.08 -22.27 8.59
CA LEU A 111 -6.77 -23.30 9.33
C LEU A 111 -5.99 -23.54 10.62
N ALA A 112 -6.65 -23.44 11.77
CA ALA A 112 -6.05 -23.64 13.07
C ALA A 112 -6.65 -24.88 13.74
N GLN A 113 -5.81 -25.89 13.97
CA GLN A 113 -6.19 -27.19 14.52
C GLN A 113 -5.53 -27.38 15.89
N LYS A 114 -6.27 -27.96 16.84
CA LYS A 114 -5.72 -28.37 18.14
C LYS A 114 -5.96 -29.87 18.31
N THR A 115 -4.87 -30.63 18.49
CA THR A 115 -4.92 -32.09 18.64
C THR A 115 -4.02 -32.50 19.80
N GLY A 116 -4.64 -32.87 20.94
CA GLY A 116 -3.90 -33.12 22.18
C GLY A 116 -3.11 -31.89 22.63
N SER A 117 -1.83 -32.06 22.94
CA SER A 117 -0.90 -30.97 23.30
C SER A 117 -0.40 -30.15 22.12
N TRP A 118 -0.78 -30.49 20.88
CA TRP A 118 -0.35 -29.78 19.68
C TRP A 118 -1.36 -28.72 19.24
N SER A 119 -0.82 -27.59 18.80
CA SER A 119 -1.52 -26.57 18.02
C SER A 119 -0.85 -26.44 16.66
N LEU A 120 -1.62 -26.59 15.59
CA LEU A 120 -1.14 -26.50 14.22
C LEU A 120 -1.91 -25.38 13.50
N ARG A 121 -1.21 -24.60 12.69
CA ARG A 121 -1.84 -23.60 11.82
C ARG A 121 -1.21 -23.63 10.43
N GLU A 122 -1.99 -24.00 9.43
CA GLU A 122 -1.66 -23.81 8.02
C GLU A 122 -2.18 -22.45 7.54
N PHE A 123 -1.45 -21.78 6.65
CA PHE A 123 -1.95 -20.56 6.01
C PHE A 123 -1.45 -20.40 4.58
N LEU A 124 -2.31 -19.82 3.75
CA LEU A 124 -2.02 -19.41 2.38
C LEU A 124 -2.45 -17.95 2.20
N ARG A 125 -1.55 -17.15 1.60
CA ARG A 125 -1.85 -15.80 1.14
C ARG A 125 -1.56 -15.72 -0.35
N VAL A 126 -2.46 -15.05 -1.08
CA VAL A 126 -2.26 -14.67 -2.48
C VAL A 126 -2.34 -13.16 -2.57
N ASP A 127 -1.23 -12.52 -2.94
CA ASP A 127 -1.17 -11.09 -3.17
C ASP A 127 -1.37 -10.78 -4.65
N ASN A 128 -2.00 -9.65 -4.94
CA ASN A 128 -2.32 -9.20 -6.30
C ASN A 128 -3.08 -10.28 -7.09
N VAL A 129 -4.23 -10.69 -6.55
CA VAL A 129 -5.07 -11.77 -7.11
C VAL A 129 -5.51 -11.44 -8.54
N GLY A 130 -5.69 -10.18 -8.88
CA GLY A 130 -5.99 -9.74 -10.26
C GLY A 130 -4.81 -9.84 -11.23
N ASN A 131 -3.61 -10.16 -10.76
CA ASN A 131 -2.35 -10.11 -11.53
C ASN A 131 -2.16 -8.76 -12.26
N ARG A 132 -2.43 -7.67 -11.55
CA ARG A 132 -2.32 -6.31 -12.09
C ARG A 132 -0.85 -5.93 -12.21
N ASN A 133 -0.46 -5.41 -13.38
CA ASN A 133 0.82 -4.72 -13.54
C ASN A 133 0.65 -3.27 -13.09
N TYR A 134 1.47 -2.83 -12.12
CA TYR A 134 1.44 -1.47 -11.61
C TYR A 134 2.82 -1.07 -11.07
N VAL A 135 3.02 0.23 -10.85
CA VAL A 135 4.23 0.78 -10.25
C VAL A 135 4.14 0.65 -8.72
N GLY A 136 5.11 -0.02 -8.10
CA GLY A 136 5.16 -0.24 -6.66
C GLY A 136 5.78 0.94 -5.91
N SER A 137 6.76 1.59 -6.52
CA SER A 137 7.44 2.77 -5.98
C SER A 137 7.98 3.66 -7.09
N VAL A 138 8.32 4.90 -6.72
CA VAL A 138 8.99 5.84 -7.62
C VAL A 138 10.29 6.33 -7.01
N ILE A 139 11.33 6.45 -7.83
CA ILE A 139 12.58 7.13 -7.49
C ILE A 139 12.37 8.61 -7.75
N VAL A 140 12.09 9.35 -6.68
CA VAL A 140 11.73 10.77 -6.77
C VAL A 140 12.90 11.59 -7.30
N ASN A 141 12.63 12.47 -8.27
CA ASN A 141 13.62 13.34 -8.90
C ASN A 141 14.82 12.56 -9.49
N GLU A 142 14.61 11.36 -10.03
CA GLU A 142 15.69 10.63 -10.70
C GLU A 142 16.14 11.37 -11.97
N GLY A 143 17.40 11.81 -11.99
CA GLY A 143 17.89 12.75 -12.99
C GLY A 143 18.07 12.21 -14.42
N ASN A 144 17.92 10.90 -14.63
CA ASN A 144 17.97 10.25 -15.95
C ASN A 144 16.58 9.81 -16.43
N GLY A 145 15.50 10.17 -15.73
CA GLY A 145 14.13 9.81 -16.10
C GLY A 145 13.70 8.38 -15.73
N ARG A 146 14.49 7.64 -14.95
CA ARG A 146 14.20 6.24 -14.58
C ARG A 146 13.39 6.18 -13.29
N PHE A 147 12.22 6.78 -13.32
CA PHE A 147 11.43 7.02 -12.12
C PHE A 147 10.72 5.78 -11.56
N PHE A 148 10.34 4.82 -12.40
CA PHE A 148 9.36 3.80 -12.03
C PHE A 148 9.98 2.49 -11.58
N GLU A 149 9.54 1.98 -10.44
CA GLU A 149 9.89 0.65 -9.95
C GLU A 149 8.63 -0.24 -9.97
N PRO A 150 8.51 -1.17 -10.94
CA PRO A 150 7.34 -2.04 -11.06
C PRO A 150 7.15 -2.90 -9.82
N ALA A 151 5.90 -3.01 -9.37
CA ALA A 151 5.53 -3.96 -8.34
C ALA A 151 5.55 -5.40 -8.90
N PRO A 152 5.77 -6.41 -8.06
CA PRO A 152 5.56 -7.80 -8.44
C PRO A 152 4.13 -8.03 -8.97
N GLY A 153 4.01 -8.97 -9.91
CA GLY A 153 2.71 -9.52 -10.32
C GLY A 153 2.06 -10.31 -9.19
N ARG A 154 1.23 -11.30 -9.53
CA ARG A 154 0.65 -12.19 -8.52
C ARG A 154 1.74 -12.97 -7.80
N SER A 155 1.69 -12.99 -6.47
CA SER A 155 2.59 -13.80 -5.62
C SER A 155 1.78 -14.57 -4.58
N TRP A 156 2.42 -15.59 -3.99
CA TRP A 156 1.79 -16.49 -3.03
C TRP A 156 2.77 -16.85 -1.91
N LEU A 157 2.21 -17.00 -0.71
CA LEU A 157 2.94 -17.39 0.49
C LEU A 157 2.16 -18.51 1.18
N LEU A 158 2.80 -19.66 1.35
CA LEU A 158 2.29 -20.81 2.09
C LEU A 158 3.16 -21.03 3.33
N GLY A 159 2.55 -21.33 4.47
CA GLY A 159 3.29 -21.63 5.70
C GLY A 159 2.55 -22.51 6.69
N LEU A 160 3.31 -23.04 7.64
CA LEU A 160 2.88 -23.90 8.73
C LEU A 160 3.46 -23.38 10.04
N ASN A 161 2.64 -23.31 11.08
CA ASN A 161 3.07 -23.05 12.45
C ASN A 161 2.64 -24.21 13.34
N ALA A 162 3.54 -24.75 14.14
CA ALA A 162 3.27 -25.81 15.09
C ALA A 162 3.78 -25.44 16.48
N GLY A 163 2.97 -25.64 17.51
CA GLY A 163 3.32 -25.42 18.91
C GLY A 163 2.91 -26.61 19.77
N TYR A 164 3.75 -26.98 20.74
CA TYR A 164 3.50 -28.04 21.71
C TYR A 164 3.43 -27.47 23.13
N GLN A 165 2.40 -27.86 23.88
CA GLN A 165 2.23 -27.47 25.27
C GLN A 165 2.66 -28.61 26.20
N PHE A 166 3.66 -28.33 27.04
CA PHE A 166 4.18 -29.24 28.08
C PHE A 166 3.36 -29.16 29.37
#